data_AF-A0A5P9F905-F1
#
_entry.id   AF-A0A5P9F905-F1
#
_cell.length_a   1.000
_cell.length_b   1.000
_cell.length_c   1.000
_cell.angle_alpha   90.00
_cell.angle_beta   90.00
_cell.angle_gamma   90.00
#
_symmetry.space_group_name_H-M   'P 1'
#
loop_
_entity.id
_entity.type
_entity.pdbx_description
1 polymer ?
#
loop_
_entity_poly.entity_id
_entity_poly.type
_entity_poly.pdbx_seq_one_letter_code
_entity_poly.pdbx_strand_id
1 'polypeptide(L)'
;MFRPVLCAVALCVAALPLRADDLLPRLEAAQSAIDARMLTVMGADPAGARWSPTRRAASACALRELERVKGRAAAQTYVRAVENGAVEAARLRRAPDFGGLAARIHSAAGLRLQQDIVPITRACGIGL
;
A
#
# COMPACT_ATOMS: atom_id res chain seq x y z
N MET A 1 21.61 55.05 11.43
CA MET A 1 21.17 54.19 10.32
C MET A 1 21.01 52.76 10.85
N PHE A 2 19.78 52.39 11.25
CA PHE A 2 19.46 51.07 11.77
C PHE A 2 19.11 50.14 10.61
N ARG A 3 19.87 49.07 10.41
CA ARG A 3 19.52 47.95 9.52
C ARG A 3 18.88 46.86 10.37
N PRO A 4 17.59 46.54 10.21
CA PRO A 4 17.05 45.31 10.77
C PRO A 4 17.49 44.16 9.85
N VAL A 5 18.35 43.28 10.36
CA VAL A 5 18.56 41.97 9.77
C VAL A 5 17.30 41.18 10.06
N LEU A 6 16.40 41.14 9.09
CA LEU A 6 15.28 40.21 9.04
C LEU A 6 15.87 38.81 9.10
N CYS A 7 15.83 38.20 10.28
CA CYS A 7 15.87 36.74 10.43
C CYS A 7 14.75 36.20 9.55
N ALA A 8 15.11 35.80 8.34
CA ALA A 8 14.28 34.97 7.49
C ALA A 8 13.91 33.77 8.33
N VAL A 9 12.66 33.76 8.80
CA VAL A 9 12.03 32.63 9.48
C VAL A 9 12.29 31.45 8.58
N ALA A 10 13.22 30.62 9.06
CA ALA A 10 13.69 29.44 8.38
C ALA A 10 12.46 28.63 8.00
N LEU A 11 12.20 28.59 6.69
CA LEU A 11 11.44 27.53 6.03
C LEU A 11 12.21 26.21 6.18
N CYS A 12 12.47 25.80 7.42
CA CYS A 12 12.67 24.41 7.77
C CYS A 12 11.27 23.80 7.89
N VAL A 13 10.57 23.72 6.77
CA VAL A 13 9.62 22.63 6.58
C VAL A 13 10.51 21.40 6.50
N ALA A 14 10.91 20.89 7.68
CA ALA A 14 11.37 19.54 7.78
C ALA A 14 10.28 18.72 7.11
N ALA A 15 10.60 18.12 5.97
CA ALA A 15 9.79 17.06 5.40
C ALA A 15 9.74 15.98 6.46
N LEU A 16 8.78 16.09 7.39
CA LEU A 16 8.50 15.08 8.39
C LEU A 16 8.42 13.79 7.59
N PRO A 17 9.19 12.75 7.96
CA PRO A 17 9.16 11.51 7.23
C PRO A 17 7.71 11.02 7.32
N LEU A 18 6.96 11.21 6.24
CA LEU A 18 5.58 10.80 6.05
C LEU A 18 5.39 9.36 6.57
N ARG A 19 4.95 9.16 7.81
CA ARG A 19 4.94 7.81 8.43
C ARG A 19 4.05 6.89 7.61
N ALA A 20 4.26 5.56 7.59
CA ALA A 20 3.41 4.57 6.88
C ALA A 20 1.89 4.84 6.87
N ASP A 21 1.35 5.53 7.88
CA ASP A 21 -0.02 6.05 7.89
C ASP A 21 -0.36 6.97 6.68
N ASP A 22 0.62 7.60 6.02
CA ASP A 22 0.48 8.38 4.78
C ASP A 22 0.31 7.51 3.53
N LEU A 23 0.80 6.27 3.58
CA LEU A 23 0.72 5.32 2.48
C LEU A 23 -0.64 4.64 2.43
N LEU A 24 -1.36 4.58 3.55
CA LEU A 24 -2.62 3.86 3.66
C LEU A 24 -3.71 4.37 2.70
N PRO A 25 -3.97 5.68 2.54
CA PRO A 25 -4.97 6.16 1.59
C PRO A 25 -4.65 5.74 0.14
N ARG A 26 -3.37 5.73 -0.23
CA ARG A 26 -2.90 5.33 -1.56
C ARG A 26 -3.07 3.83 -1.78
N LEU A 27 -2.67 3.03 -0.79
CA LEU A 27 -2.88 1.58 -0.79
C LEU A 27 -4.37 1.25 -0.92
N GLU A 28 -5.23 1.91 -0.14
CA GLU A 28 -6.67 1.68 -0.16
C GLU A 28 -7.28 1.96 -1.53
N ALA A 29 -6.95 3.10 -2.14
CA ALA A 29 -7.45 3.45 -3.47
C ALA A 29 -7.01 2.43 -4.53
N ALA A 30 -5.73 2.09 -4.57
CA ALA A 30 -5.18 1.17 -5.57
C ALA A 30 -5.70 -0.26 -5.38
N GLN A 31 -5.72 -0.76 -4.15
CA GLN A 31 -6.21 -2.11 -3.87
C GLN A 31 -7.73 -2.22 -4.10
N SER A 32 -8.50 -1.18 -3.79
CA SER A 32 -9.94 -1.15 -4.11
C SER A 32 -10.18 -1.27 -5.62
N ALA A 33 -9.35 -0.64 -6.45
CA ALA A 33 -9.44 -0.75 -7.90
C ALA A 33 -9.10 -2.17 -8.40
N ILE A 34 -8.07 -2.81 -7.84
CA ILE A 34 -7.72 -4.20 -8.15
C ILE A 34 -8.87 -5.14 -7.78
N ASP A 35 -9.38 -5.03 -6.54
CA ASP A 35 -10.42 -5.91 -6.02
C ASP A 35 -11.75 -5.72 -6.77
N ALA A 36 -12.16 -4.48 -7.03
CA ALA A 36 -13.38 -4.19 -7.79
C ALA A 36 -13.29 -4.77 -9.21
N ARG A 37 -12.10 -4.70 -9.81
CA ARG A 37 -11.87 -5.29 -11.13
C ARG A 37 -11.89 -6.82 -11.09
N MET A 38 -11.31 -7.43 -10.05
CA MET A 38 -11.36 -8.87 -9.81
C MET A 38 -12.81 -9.36 -9.64
N LEU A 39 -13.59 -8.70 -8.78
CA LEU A 39 -15.00 -9.01 -8.56
C LEU A 39 -15.80 -8.90 -9.86
N THR A 40 -15.61 -7.83 -10.61
CA THR A 40 -16.23 -7.66 -11.95
C THR A 40 -15.90 -8.83 -12.88
N VAL A 41 -14.64 -9.28 -12.94
CA VAL A 41 -14.20 -10.40 -13.77
C VAL A 41 -14.82 -11.73 -13.32
N MET A 42 -15.05 -11.90 -12.02
CA MET A 42 -15.69 -13.09 -11.45
C MET A 42 -17.23 -13.05 -11.55
N GLY A 43 -17.82 -11.98 -12.10
CA GLY A 43 -19.27 -11.81 -12.17
C GLY A 43 -19.92 -11.43 -10.83
N ALA A 44 -19.14 -10.91 -9.88
CA ALA A 44 -19.59 -10.45 -8.57
C ALA A 44 -19.73 -8.92 -8.51
N ASP A 45 -20.49 -8.42 -7.54
CA ASP A 45 -20.69 -6.98 -7.32
C ASP A 45 -19.39 -6.29 -6.89
N PRO A 46 -18.86 -5.32 -7.65
CA PRO A 46 -17.66 -4.58 -7.27
C PRO A 46 -17.82 -3.75 -5.98
N ALA A 47 -19.03 -3.48 -5.51
CA ALA A 47 -19.23 -2.84 -4.20
C ALA A 47 -18.68 -3.68 -3.03
N GLY A 48 -18.52 -4.99 -3.23
CA GLY A 48 -17.84 -5.88 -2.29
C GLY A 48 -16.36 -5.55 -2.06
N ALA A 49 -15.74 -4.71 -2.92
CA ALA A 49 -14.36 -4.25 -2.75
C ALA A 49 -14.20 -3.14 -1.69
N ARG A 50 -15.30 -2.56 -1.19
CA ARG A 50 -15.25 -1.46 -0.22
C ARG A 50 -14.52 -1.89 1.06
N TRP A 51 -13.67 -1.01 1.56
CA TRP A 51 -12.90 -1.27 2.76
C TRP A 51 -13.76 -1.11 4.02
N SER A 52 -13.79 -2.14 4.85
CA SER A 52 -14.33 -2.05 6.20
C SER A 52 -13.32 -1.39 7.15
N PRO A 53 -13.74 -0.84 8.30
CA PRO A 53 -12.83 -0.36 9.34
C PRO A 53 -11.81 -1.43 9.77
N THR A 54 -12.26 -2.68 9.88
CA THR A 54 -11.40 -3.83 10.21
C THR A 54 -10.31 -4.04 9.16
N ARG A 55 -10.67 -4.05 7.88
CA ARG A 55 -9.70 -4.19 6.77
C ARG A 55 -8.69 -3.05 6.80
N ARG A 56 -9.16 -1.82 6.97
CA ARG A 56 -8.30 -0.63 7.03
C ARG A 56 -7.32 -0.70 8.19
N ALA A 57 -7.77 -1.12 9.37
CA ALA A 57 -6.90 -1.32 10.54
C ALA A 57 -5.84 -2.41 10.31
N ALA A 58 -6.23 -3.54 9.74
CA ALA A 58 -5.33 -4.63 9.37
C ALA A 58 -4.26 -4.18 8.36
N SER A 59 -4.65 -3.50 7.29
CA SER A 59 -3.70 -3.00 6.29
C SER A 59 -2.78 -1.91 6.84
N ALA A 60 -3.27 -1.05 7.74
CA ALA A 60 -2.43 -0.09 8.45
C ALA A 60 -1.37 -0.79 9.31
N CYS A 61 -1.75 -1.85 10.04
CA CYS A 61 -0.81 -2.69 10.75
C CYS A 61 0.22 -3.31 9.79
N ALA A 62 -0.23 -3.89 8.67
CA ALA A 62 0.65 -4.56 7.73
C ALA A 62 1.69 -3.60 7.11
N LEU A 63 1.31 -2.35 6.82
CA LEU A 63 2.24 -1.33 6.34
C LEU A 63 3.29 -0.96 7.41
N ARG A 64 2.88 -0.83 8.68
CA ARG A 64 3.81 -0.56 9.78
C ARG A 64 4.77 -1.73 10.03
N GLU A 65 4.28 -2.97 9.98
CA GLU A 65 5.11 -4.16 10.11
C GLU A 65 6.08 -4.31 8.93
N LEU A 66 5.62 -4.03 7.71
CA LEU A 66 6.48 -4.00 6.54
C LEU A 66 7.59 -2.95 6.69
N GLU A 67 7.27 -1.73 7.11
CA GLU A 67 8.26 -0.68 7.38
C GLU A 67 9.24 -1.11 8.49
N ARG A 68 8.76 -1.77 9.55
CA ARG A 68 9.60 -2.27 10.65
C ARG A 68 10.59 -3.34 10.20
N VAL A 69 10.16 -4.29 9.36
CA VAL A 69 10.97 -5.45 8.96
C VAL A 69 11.89 -5.15 7.78
N LYS A 70 11.43 -4.37 6.80
CA LYS A 70 12.13 -4.15 5.52
C LYS A 70 12.54 -2.71 5.30
N GLY A 71 12.18 -1.82 6.23
CA GLY A 71 12.40 -0.40 6.11
C GLY A 71 11.34 0.30 5.27
N ARG A 72 11.30 1.61 5.44
CA ARG A 72 10.36 2.52 4.79
C ARG A 72 10.39 2.46 3.26
N ALA A 73 11.57 2.32 2.67
CA ALA A 73 11.72 2.24 1.21
C ALA A 73 10.99 1.03 0.62
N ALA A 74 10.94 -0.10 1.34
CA ALA A 74 10.20 -1.28 0.93
C ALA A 74 8.69 -1.05 1.00
N ALA A 75 8.18 -0.41 2.07
CA ALA A 75 6.77 -0.05 2.20
C ALA A 75 6.30 0.89 1.08
N GLN A 76 7.10 1.91 0.76
CA GLN A 76 6.81 2.80 -0.37
C GLN A 76 6.84 2.08 -1.72
N THR A 77 7.79 1.17 -1.91
CA THR A 77 7.89 0.38 -3.15
C THR A 77 6.72 -0.57 -3.30
N TYR A 78 6.26 -1.18 -2.20
CA TYR A 78 5.05 -2.00 -2.19
C TYR A 78 3.82 -1.20 -2.60
N VAL A 79 3.58 -0.02 -2.00
CA VAL A 79 2.41 0.80 -2.38
C VAL A 79 2.49 1.26 -3.83
N ARG A 80 3.67 1.67 -4.33
CA ARG A 80 3.85 1.97 -5.76
C ARG A 80 3.58 0.76 -6.65
N ALA A 81 3.98 -0.44 -6.24
CA ALA A 81 3.71 -1.66 -6.98
C ALA A 81 2.21 -1.97 -7.01
N VAL A 82 1.47 -1.74 -5.93
CA VAL A 82 -0.01 -1.88 -5.91
C VAL A 82 -0.66 -0.83 -6.82
N GLU A 83 -0.20 0.42 -6.82
CA GLU A 83 -0.69 1.46 -7.74
C GLU A 83 -0.51 1.07 -9.21
N ASN A 84 0.68 0.60 -9.57
CA ASN A 84 0.94 0.07 -10.92
C ASN A 84 0.07 -1.18 -11.20
N GLY A 85 -0.11 -2.03 -10.20
CA GLY A 85 -0.94 -3.21 -10.28
C GLY A 85 -2.41 -2.89 -10.55
N ALA A 86 -2.93 -1.76 -10.06
CA ALA A 86 -4.27 -1.30 -10.39
C ALA A 86 -4.42 -0.97 -11.88
N VAL A 87 -3.39 -0.37 -12.49
CA VAL A 87 -3.34 -0.10 -13.94
C VAL A 87 -3.30 -1.41 -14.74
N GLU A 88 -2.52 -2.39 -14.29
CA GLU A 88 -2.47 -3.72 -14.91
C GLU A 88 -3.79 -4.48 -14.77
N ALA A 89 -4.40 -4.45 -13.58
CA ALA A 89 -5.65 -5.14 -13.26
C ALA A 89 -6.77 -4.74 -14.22
N ALA A 90 -6.86 -3.46 -14.60
CA ALA A 90 -7.86 -2.94 -15.55
C ALA A 90 -7.88 -3.70 -16.89
N ARG A 91 -6.74 -4.29 -17.28
CA ARG A 91 -6.59 -5.05 -18.53
C ARG A 91 -6.86 -6.54 -18.36
N LEU A 92 -6.85 -7.07 -17.13
CA LEU A 92 -7.08 -8.48 -16.87
C LEU A 92 -8.52 -8.90 -17.18
N ARG A 93 -8.68 -10.10 -17.72
CA ARG A 93 -9.97 -10.65 -18.15
C ARG A 93 -10.32 -11.98 -17.49
N ARG A 94 -9.38 -12.63 -16.79
CA ARG A 94 -9.61 -13.94 -16.16
C ARG A 94 -9.18 -13.90 -14.69
N ALA A 95 -9.96 -14.56 -13.83
CA ALA A 95 -9.71 -14.60 -12.40
C ALA A 95 -8.31 -15.16 -12.03
N PRO A 96 -7.78 -16.21 -12.68
CA PRO A 96 -6.45 -16.73 -12.34
C PRO A 96 -5.31 -15.72 -12.57
N ASP A 97 -5.49 -14.75 -13.48
CA ASP A 97 -4.44 -13.78 -13.80
C ASP A 97 -4.16 -12.81 -12.62
N PHE A 98 -5.11 -12.65 -11.70
CA PHE A 98 -4.96 -11.80 -10.51
C PHE A 98 -3.99 -12.39 -9.47
N GLY A 99 -3.89 -13.72 -9.37
CA GLY A 99 -2.87 -14.37 -8.53
C GLY A 99 -1.46 -14.07 -9.02
N GLY A 100 -1.25 -14.08 -10.34
CA GLY A 100 0.01 -13.67 -10.97
C GLY A 100 0.33 -12.19 -10.76
N LEU A 101 -0.69 -11.32 -10.79
CA LEU A 101 -0.54 -9.90 -10.47
C LEU A 101 -0.08 -9.70 -9.02
N ALA A 102 -0.74 -10.34 -8.05
CA ALA A 102 -0.37 -10.25 -6.63
C ALA A 102 1.08 -10.72 -6.40
N ALA A 103 1.50 -11.82 -7.04
CA ALA A 103 2.88 -12.30 -6.96
C ALA A 103 3.90 -11.27 -7.49
N ARG A 104 3.60 -10.58 -8.61
CA ARG A 104 4.46 -9.52 -9.15
C ARG A 104 4.55 -8.31 -8.22
N ILE A 105 3.43 -7.89 -7.62
CA ILE A 105 3.41 -6.79 -6.65
C ILE A 105 4.34 -7.08 -5.47
N HIS A 106 4.22 -8.28 -4.88
CA HIS A 106 5.08 -8.69 -3.78
C HIS A 106 6.56 -8.76 -4.19
N SER A 107 6.85 -9.36 -5.35
CA SER A 107 8.21 -9.47 -5.87
C SER A 107 8.85 -8.11 -6.14
N ALA A 108 8.09 -7.12 -6.62
CA ALA A 108 8.58 -5.77 -6.90
C ALA A 108 9.05 -5.05 -5.62
N ALA A 109 8.45 -5.38 -4.48
CA ALA A 109 8.86 -4.88 -3.16
C ALA A 109 9.91 -5.75 -2.45
N GLY A 110 10.44 -6.78 -3.13
CA GLY A 110 11.40 -7.71 -2.54
C GLY A 110 10.80 -8.55 -1.41
N LEU A 111 9.48 -8.81 -1.46
CA LEU A 111 8.75 -9.58 -0.46
C LEU A 111 8.60 -11.03 -0.89
N ARG A 112 9.03 -11.92 -0.01
CA ARG A 112 8.91 -13.37 -0.15
C ARG A 112 7.77 -13.87 0.72
N LEU A 113 6.91 -14.72 0.14
CA LEU A 113 5.67 -15.18 0.77
C LEU A 113 5.90 -15.71 2.19
N GLN A 114 6.79 -16.69 2.37
CA GLN A 114 6.98 -17.36 3.66
C GLN A 114 7.79 -16.55 4.67
N GLN A 115 8.61 -15.60 4.21
CA GLN A 115 9.59 -14.90 5.07
C GLN A 115 9.15 -13.50 5.46
N ASP A 116 8.39 -12.85 4.58
CA ASP A 116 7.92 -11.48 4.79
C ASP A 116 6.40 -11.47 4.96
N ILE A 117 5.66 -11.99 3.98
CA ILE A 117 4.20 -11.80 3.92
C ILE A 117 3.49 -12.58 5.04
N VAL A 118 3.75 -13.88 5.18
CA VAL A 118 3.11 -14.73 6.21
C VAL A 118 3.37 -14.20 7.63
N PRO A 119 4.61 -13.82 8.02
CA PRO A 119 4.84 -13.21 9.33
C PRO A 119 4.10 -11.88 9.52
N ILE A 120 4.09 -11.00 8.52
CA ILE A 120 3.40 -9.69 8.58
C ILE A 120 1.89 -9.90 8.76
N THR A 121 1.27 -10.75 7.95
CA THR A 121 -0.19 -10.99 8.02
C THR A 121 -0.58 -11.67 9.33
N ARG A 122 0.26 -12.56 9.87
CA ARG A 122 0.07 -13.16 11.19
C ARG A 122 0.15 -12.12 12.31
N ALA A 123 1.16 -11.24 12.28
CA ALA A 123 1.31 -10.18 13.28
C ALA A 123 0.10 -9.23 13.32
N CYS A 124 -0.57 -9.05 12.18
CA CYS A 124 -1.72 -8.16 12.04
C CYS A 124 -3.08 -8.85 12.12
N GLY A 125 -3.13 -10.14 12.46
CA GLY A 125 -4.39 -10.89 12.59
C GLY A 125 -5.18 -11.02 11.29
N ILE A 126 -4.53 -10.86 10.14
CA ILE A 126 -5.17 -10.95 8.80
C ILE A 126 -5.40 -12.43 8.45
N GLY A 127 -4.45 -13.29 8.81
CA GLY A 127 -4.42 -14.68 8.35
C GLY A 127 -4.15 -14.79 6.85
N LEU A 128 -3.37 -15.79 6.45
CA LEU A 128 -3.25 -16.22 5.04
C LEU A 128 -3.72 -17.66 4.94
#